data_AF-A0A973ITS1-F1
#
_entry.id   AF-A0A973ITS1-F1
#
_cell.length_a   1.000
_cell.length_b   1.000
_cell.length_c   1.000
_cell.angle_alpha   90.00
_cell.angle_beta   90.00
_cell.angle_gamma   90.00
#
_symmetry.space_group_name_H-M   'P 1'
#
loop_
_entity.id
_entity.type
_entity.pdbx_description
1 polymer ?
#
loop_
_entity_poly.entity_id
_entity_poly.type
_entity_poly.pdbx_seq_one_letter_code
_entity_poly.pdbx_strand_id
1 'polypeptide(L)'
;MTNDTLTAIEGILVGHASLPGISTGCTIILPERGATAGVDVRGGAPGTFGTDTLNPLNLVNQVHGLFFSGGSAFGTSVAHGVRRYLRERGIGFDTGHGVVPIIAGGVIFDLGINDSGIYPDAELGYLACENASCDPVQEGSVGAGVGAT
;
A
#
# COMPACT_ATOMS: atom_id res chain seq x y z
N MET A 1 27.18 -2.89 0.59
CA MET A 1 26.64 -1.54 0.37
C MET A 1 25.70 -1.25 1.52
N THR A 2 25.71 -0.04 2.07
CA THR A 2 24.76 0.36 3.13
C THR A 2 23.38 0.55 2.53
N ASN A 3 22.33 -0.03 3.12
CA ASN A 3 20.95 0.25 2.73
C ASN A 3 20.55 1.60 3.36
N ASP A 4 20.23 2.59 2.53
CA ASP A 4 19.76 3.93 2.92
C ASP A 4 18.29 4.17 2.54
N THR A 5 17.59 3.12 2.09
CA THR A 5 16.17 3.16 1.72
C THR A 5 15.25 2.85 2.92
N LEU A 6 13.92 2.85 2.71
CA LEU A 6 12.93 2.63 3.77
C LEU A 6 13.13 1.32 4.55
N THR A 7 13.57 0.25 3.88
CA THR A 7 13.82 -1.06 4.49
C THR A 7 15.08 -1.11 5.34
N ALA A 8 15.84 -0.01 5.43
CA ALA A 8 16.88 0.14 6.46
C ALA A 8 16.29 0.16 7.89
N ILE A 9 15.00 0.46 8.02
CA ILE A 9 14.24 0.30 9.27
C ILE A 9 13.87 -1.19 9.42
N GLU A 10 14.42 -1.83 10.45
CA GLU A 10 14.15 -3.24 10.75
C GLU A 10 12.65 -3.52 10.90
N GLY A 11 12.17 -4.60 10.27
CA GLY A 11 10.77 -5.04 10.30
C GLY A 11 9.84 -4.30 9.34
N ILE A 12 10.36 -3.40 8.49
CA ILE A 12 9.62 -2.83 7.36
C ILE A 12 9.98 -3.59 6.08
N LEU A 13 8.96 -4.11 5.40
CA LEU A 13 9.08 -4.69 4.06
C LEU A 13 8.44 -3.76 3.03
N VAL A 14 9.00 -3.71 1.83
CA VAL A 14 8.43 -2.97 0.70
C VAL A 14 8.32 -3.88 -0.51
N GLY A 15 7.17 -3.85 -1.17
CA GLY A 15 6.92 -4.62 -2.38
C GLY A 15 6.24 -3.80 -3.46
N HIS A 16 6.58 -4.11 -4.70
CA HIS A 16 6.03 -3.44 -5.88
C HIS A 16 5.36 -4.46 -6.80
N ALA A 17 4.29 -4.04 -7.47
CA ALA A 17 3.75 -4.73 -8.63
C ALA A 17 3.22 -3.71 -9.64
N SER A 18 3.39 -4.02 -10.92
CA SER A 18 3.01 -3.14 -12.03
C SER A 18 2.32 -3.95 -13.10
N LEU A 19 1.39 -3.31 -13.82
CA LEU A 19 0.73 -3.97 -14.94
C LEU A 19 1.68 -4.02 -16.16
N PRO A 20 1.94 -5.19 -16.75
CA PRO A 20 2.87 -5.30 -17.88
C PRO A 20 2.44 -4.43 -19.06
N GLY A 21 3.32 -3.52 -19.50
CA GLY A 21 3.08 -2.64 -20.64
C GLY A 21 2.07 -1.52 -20.40
N ILE A 22 1.63 -1.30 -19.15
CA ILE A 22 0.68 -0.25 -18.79
C ILE A 22 1.34 0.68 -17.77
N SER A 23 1.19 2.00 -17.96
CA SER A 23 1.81 3.03 -17.13
C SER A 23 1.13 3.19 -15.75
N THR A 24 1.03 2.10 -14.99
CA THR A 24 0.42 2.07 -13.65
C THR A 24 0.94 0.91 -12.79
N GLY A 25 0.71 0.97 -11.49
CA GLY A 25 1.06 -0.09 -10.55
C GLY A 25 0.76 0.30 -9.11
N CYS A 26 1.19 -0.53 -8.17
CA CYS A 26 1.07 -0.27 -6.74
C CYS A 26 2.34 -0.63 -5.96
N THR A 27 2.51 0.05 -4.83
CA THR A 27 3.59 -0.16 -3.86
C THR A 27 2.95 -0.43 -2.50
N ILE A 28 3.38 -1.51 -1.85
CA ILE A 28 2.92 -1.89 -0.51
C ILE A 28 4.07 -1.77 0.47
N ILE A 29 3.79 -1.25 1.66
CA ILE A 29 4.71 -1.21 2.79
C ILE A 29 4.09 -2.04 3.91
N LEU A 30 4.80 -3.07 4.38
CA LEU A 30 4.32 -3.99 5.41
C LEU A 30 5.21 -3.88 6.66
N PRO A 31 4.74 -3.27 7.74
CA PRO A 31 5.36 -3.41 9.05
C PRO A 31 4.99 -4.78 9.65
N GLU A 32 5.95 -5.71 9.72
CA GLU A 32 5.70 -7.12 10.07
C GLU A 32 5.02 -7.31 11.45
N ARG A 33 5.24 -6.36 12.37
CA ARG A 33 4.72 -6.39 13.74
C ARG A 33 3.63 -5.34 13.99
N GLY A 34 3.13 -4.73 12.92
CA GLY A 34 2.37 -3.49 13.00
C GLY A 34 3.24 -2.29 13.38
N ALA A 35 2.79 -1.10 13.03
CA ALA A 35 3.49 0.15 13.37
C ALA A 35 2.51 1.22 13.82
N THR A 36 2.91 2.04 14.80
CA THR A 36 2.18 3.27 15.13
C THR A 36 2.18 4.17 13.90
N ALA A 37 1.01 4.67 13.51
CA ALA A 37 0.87 5.49 12.32
C ALA A 37 -0.09 6.66 12.56
N GLY A 38 0.15 7.74 11.83
CA GLY A 38 -0.73 8.90 11.67
C GLY A 38 -0.72 9.35 10.22
N VAL A 39 -1.68 10.17 9.82
CA VAL A 39 -1.77 10.68 8.45
C VAL A 39 -2.11 12.16 8.42
N ASP A 40 -1.50 12.87 7.48
CA ASP A 40 -1.84 14.26 7.16
C ASP A 40 -2.11 14.36 5.65
N VAL A 41 -3.35 14.70 5.28
CA VAL A 41 -3.81 14.80 3.89
C VAL A 41 -3.91 16.28 3.52
N ARG A 42 -3.03 16.74 2.63
CA ARG A 42 -2.89 18.17 2.28
C ARG A 42 -3.32 18.56 0.88
N GLY A 43 -3.49 17.60 -0.03
CA GLY A 43 -3.96 17.85 -1.39
C GLY A 43 -5.44 18.24 -1.40
N GLY A 44 -5.85 19.14 -2.31
CA GLY A 44 -7.24 19.60 -2.44
C GLY A 44 -8.20 18.58 -3.07
N ALA A 45 -7.68 17.54 -3.73
CA ALA A 45 -8.45 16.46 -4.35
C ALA A 45 -7.86 15.09 -3.97
N PRO A 46 -7.96 14.68 -2.69
CA PRO A 46 -7.33 13.46 -2.22
C PRO A 46 -8.11 12.21 -2.64
N GLY A 47 -7.38 11.17 -3.06
CA GLY A 47 -7.87 9.80 -3.11
C GLY A 47 -7.22 9.02 -1.98
N THR A 48 -8.00 8.57 -1.00
CA THR A 48 -7.48 7.90 0.20
C THR A 48 -8.32 6.69 0.58
N PHE A 49 -7.73 5.80 1.38
CA PHE A 49 -8.39 4.66 1.96
C PHE A 49 -7.96 4.49 3.41
N GLY A 50 -8.91 4.24 4.31
CA GLY A 50 -8.63 3.84 5.70
C GLY A 50 -8.00 4.92 6.60
N THR A 51 -7.90 6.17 6.15
CA THR A 51 -7.21 7.26 6.87
C THR A 51 -7.86 7.63 8.19
N ASP A 52 -9.19 7.54 8.31
CA ASP A 52 -9.89 7.81 9.57
C ASP A 52 -9.41 6.90 10.70
N THR A 53 -9.02 5.66 10.40
CA THR A 53 -8.52 4.71 11.41
C THR A 53 -7.21 5.15 12.05
N LEU A 54 -6.48 6.08 11.42
CA LEU A 54 -5.21 6.62 11.90
C LEU A 54 -5.37 7.87 12.77
N ASN A 55 -6.62 8.28 13.08
CA ASN A 55 -6.87 9.35 14.04
C ASN A 55 -6.45 8.87 15.44
N PRO A 56 -5.61 9.63 16.19
CA PRO A 56 -5.10 9.23 17.50
C PRO A 56 -6.18 9.04 18.59
N LEU A 57 -7.42 9.48 18.34
CA LEU A 57 -8.55 9.27 19.25
C LEU A 57 -9.26 7.92 19.04
N ASN A 58 -8.92 7.18 17.98
CA ASN A 58 -9.57 5.93 17.64
C ASN A 58 -8.97 4.72 18.37
N LEU A 59 -9.72 3.61 18.35
CA LEU A 59 -9.41 2.39 19.09
C LEU A 59 -8.08 1.74 18.67
N VAL A 60 -7.81 1.73 17.36
CA VAL A 60 -6.65 1.05 16.81
C VAL A 60 -5.45 1.97 16.85
N ASN A 61 -4.33 1.47 17.39
CA ASN A 61 -3.07 2.22 17.51
C ASN A 61 -1.97 1.73 16.55
N GLN A 62 -2.22 0.68 15.76
CA GLN A 62 -1.26 0.10 14.83
C GLN A 62 -1.85 -0.12 13.43
N VAL A 63 -1.09 0.25 12.41
CA VAL A 63 -1.32 -0.13 11.02
C VAL A 63 -0.50 -1.37 10.67
N HIS A 64 -1.04 -2.23 9.83
CA HIS A 64 -0.43 -3.52 9.42
C HIS A 64 0.02 -3.50 7.95
N GLY A 65 -0.41 -2.51 7.19
CA GLY A 65 -0.01 -2.31 5.81
C GLY A 65 -0.37 -0.91 5.32
N LEU A 66 0.53 -0.31 4.54
CA LEU A 66 0.27 0.90 3.78
C LEU A 66 0.34 0.58 2.30
N PHE A 67 -0.48 1.26 1.49
CA PHE A 67 -0.39 1.12 0.04
C PHE A 67 -0.41 2.48 -0.66
N PHE A 68 0.30 2.53 -1.78
CA PHE A 68 0.22 3.60 -2.76
C PHE A 68 -0.09 2.98 -4.11
N SER A 69 -0.97 3.59 -4.89
CA SER A 69 -1.39 3.04 -6.17
C SER A 69 -1.64 4.12 -7.21
N GLY A 70 -1.38 3.77 -8.47
CA GLY A 70 -1.98 4.42 -9.62
C GLY A 70 -3.47 4.11 -9.77
N GLY A 71 -4.08 4.55 -10.86
CA GLY A 71 -5.48 4.27 -11.18
C GLY A 71 -6.50 5.19 -10.51
N SER A 72 -6.07 6.29 -9.88
CA SER A 72 -6.94 7.21 -9.14
C SER A 72 -7.87 6.44 -8.17
N ALA A 73 -9.11 6.87 -7.99
CA ALA A 73 -10.05 6.25 -7.07
C ALA A 73 -10.24 4.73 -7.31
N PHE A 74 -10.13 4.25 -8.55
CA PHE A 74 -10.23 2.81 -8.86
C PHE A 74 -9.11 2.00 -8.21
N GLY A 75 -7.91 2.58 -8.12
CA GLY A 75 -6.72 1.96 -7.50
C GLY A 75 -6.86 1.68 -6.01
N THR A 76 -7.87 2.23 -5.33
CA THR A 76 -8.17 1.85 -3.94
C THR A 76 -8.55 0.37 -3.79
N SER A 77 -8.92 -0.29 -4.89
CA SER A 77 -9.19 -1.73 -4.95
C SER A 77 -8.02 -2.61 -4.48
N VAL A 78 -6.78 -2.12 -4.63
CA VAL A 78 -5.54 -2.74 -4.10
C VAL A 78 -5.65 -3.09 -2.62
N ALA A 79 -6.35 -2.25 -1.85
CA ALA A 79 -6.58 -2.45 -0.41
C ALA A 79 -7.18 -3.83 -0.07
N HIS A 80 -8.04 -4.37 -0.93
CA HIS A 80 -8.66 -5.67 -0.72
C HIS A 80 -7.65 -6.82 -0.81
N GLY A 81 -6.70 -6.73 -1.75
CA GLY A 81 -5.60 -7.68 -1.88
C GLY A 81 -4.68 -7.69 -0.68
N VAL A 82 -4.28 -6.49 -0.23
CA VAL A 82 -3.42 -6.31 0.94
C VAL A 82 -4.09 -6.89 2.19
N ARG A 83 -5.39 -6.60 2.41
CA ARG A 83 -6.17 -7.19 3.50
C ARG A 83 -6.23 -8.72 3.42
N ARG A 84 -6.45 -9.28 2.23
CA ARG A 84 -6.49 -10.74 2.04
C ARG A 84 -5.14 -11.35 2.45
N TYR A 85 -4.04 -10.82 1.90
CA TYR A 85 -2.68 -11.28 2.21
C TYR A 85 -2.37 -11.28 3.71
N LEU A 86 -2.67 -10.18 4.40
CA LEU A 86 -2.40 -10.01 5.82
C LEU A 86 -3.28 -10.94 6.67
N ARG A 87 -4.58 -11.04 6.33
CA ARG A 87 -5.53 -11.88 7.07
C ARG A 87 -5.15 -13.36 6.99
N GLU A 88 -4.74 -13.86 5.82
CA GLU A 88 -4.30 -15.25 5.64
C GLU A 88 -3.08 -15.61 6.50
N ARG A 89 -2.28 -14.60 6.87
CA ARG A 89 -1.10 -14.72 7.73
C ARG A 89 -1.41 -14.41 9.20
N GLY A 90 -2.67 -14.15 9.55
CA GLY A 90 -3.08 -13.81 10.91
C GLY A 90 -2.57 -12.45 11.39
N ILE A 91 -2.23 -11.53 10.48
CA ILE A 91 -1.70 -10.21 10.80
C ILE A 91 -2.84 -9.19 10.79
N GLY A 92 -3.08 -8.54 11.92
CA GLY A 92 -4.13 -7.54 12.05
C GLY A 92 -4.52 -7.28 13.50
N PHE A 93 -5.53 -6.43 13.67
CA PHE A 93 -6.13 -6.16 14.96
C PHE A 93 -7.04 -7.33 15.38
N ASP A 94 -6.80 -7.90 16.56
CA ASP A 94 -7.67 -8.93 17.13
C ASP A 94 -8.94 -8.32 17.72
N THR A 95 -10.09 -8.69 17.17
CA THR A 95 -11.41 -8.22 17.59
C THR A 95 -12.07 -9.13 18.64
N GLY A 96 -11.42 -10.22 19.03
CA GLY A 96 -12.02 -11.33 19.76
C GLY A 96 -12.93 -12.23 18.91
N HIS A 97 -13.20 -11.85 17.66
CA HIS A 97 -14.04 -12.57 16.69
C HIS A 97 -13.29 -12.89 15.39
N GLY A 98 -11.98 -12.61 15.37
CA GLY A 98 -11.13 -12.73 14.21
C GLY A 98 -10.18 -11.55 14.07
N VAL A 99 -9.18 -11.74 13.21
CA VAL A 99 -8.14 -10.77 12.92
C VAL A 99 -8.58 -9.87 11.77
N VAL A 100 -8.55 -8.56 11.98
CA VAL A 100 -8.89 -7.53 10.99
C VAL A 100 -7.66 -6.70 10.66
N PRO A 101 -7.07 -6.86 9.46
CA PRO A 101 -5.94 -6.04 9.05
C PRO A 101 -6.34 -4.57 8.90
N ILE A 102 -5.66 -3.72 9.65
CA ILE A 102 -5.81 -2.26 9.58
C ILE A 102 -4.82 -1.75 8.57
N ILE A 103 -5.32 -1.18 7.48
CA ILE A 103 -4.53 -0.69 6.37
C ILE A 103 -4.99 0.69 5.97
N ALA A 104 -4.07 1.50 5.47
CA ALA A 104 -4.36 2.81 4.92
C ALA A 104 -3.57 3.03 3.63
N GLY A 105 -4.00 3.98 2.81
CA GLY A 105 -3.30 4.26 1.58
C GLY A 105 -3.78 5.50 0.87
N GLY A 106 -3.03 5.84 -0.17
CA GLY A 106 -3.31 6.94 -1.08
C GLY A 106 -3.20 6.51 -2.53
N VAL A 107 -3.87 7.23 -3.41
CA VAL A 107 -3.81 6.98 -4.86
C VAL A 107 -3.38 8.24 -5.61
N ILE A 108 -2.69 8.04 -6.72
CA ILE A 108 -2.34 9.09 -7.68
C ILE A 108 -3.18 8.98 -8.95
N PHE A 109 -3.26 10.07 -9.70
CA PHE A 109 -3.89 10.08 -11.00
C PHE A 109 -2.84 9.83 -12.09
N ASP A 110 -2.90 8.68 -12.74
CA ASP A 110 -2.07 8.30 -13.89
C ASP A 110 -2.89 7.97 -15.15
N LEU A 111 -4.22 8.17 -15.09
CA LEU A 111 -5.14 7.93 -16.20
C LEU A 111 -4.81 8.76 -17.45
N GLY A 112 -4.11 9.90 -17.29
CA GLY A 112 -3.68 10.74 -18.40
C GLY A 112 -2.62 10.10 -19.31
N ILE A 113 -1.90 9.10 -18.81
CA ILE A 113 -0.85 8.35 -19.55
C ILE A 113 -1.12 6.84 -19.59
N ASN A 114 -2.28 6.42 -19.07
CA ASN A 114 -2.81 5.07 -19.13
C ASN A 114 -4.12 5.07 -19.91
N ASP A 115 -4.06 4.73 -21.20
CA ASP A 115 -5.19 4.67 -22.12
C ASP A 115 -5.87 3.28 -22.16
N SER A 116 -5.36 2.31 -21.39
CA SER A 116 -5.83 0.91 -21.42
C SER A 116 -7.21 0.71 -20.80
N GLY A 117 -7.63 1.60 -19.89
CA GLY A 117 -8.82 1.40 -19.05
C GLY A 117 -8.67 0.32 -17.97
N ILE A 118 -7.45 -0.21 -17.78
CA ILE A 118 -7.11 -1.20 -16.75
C ILE A 118 -6.36 -0.49 -15.62
N TYR A 119 -6.73 -0.78 -14.38
CA TYR A 119 -6.20 -0.15 -13.18
C TYR A 119 -5.72 -1.19 -12.17
N PRO A 120 -4.83 -0.82 -11.23
CA PRO A 120 -4.46 -1.67 -10.12
C PRO A 120 -5.68 -2.19 -9.35
N ASP A 121 -5.72 -3.50 -9.13
CA ASP A 121 -6.82 -4.20 -8.46
C ASP A 121 -6.34 -4.98 -7.23
N ALA A 122 -7.24 -5.78 -6.65
CA ALA A 122 -6.93 -6.59 -5.49
C ALA A 122 -5.83 -7.64 -5.77
N GLU A 123 -5.78 -8.22 -6.98
CA GLU A 123 -4.77 -9.23 -7.29
C GLU A 123 -3.39 -8.59 -7.44
N LEU A 124 -3.30 -7.41 -8.06
CA LEU A 124 -2.04 -6.67 -8.12
C LEU A 124 -1.55 -6.25 -6.73
N GLY A 125 -2.47 -5.83 -5.86
CA GLY A 125 -2.16 -5.51 -4.46
C GLY A 125 -1.66 -6.71 -3.67
N TYR A 126 -2.25 -7.89 -3.86
CA TYR A 126 -1.81 -9.13 -3.23
C TYR A 126 -0.42 -9.54 -3.73
N LEU A 127 -0.19 -9.48 -5.05
CA LEU A 127 1.12 -9.77 -5.66
C LEU A 127 2.21 -8.82 -5.14
N ALA A 128 1.90 -7.53 -4.98
CA ALA A 128 2.85 -6.59 -4.40
C ALA A 128 3.21 -6.93 -2.95
N CYS A 129 2.28 -7.48 -2.16
CA CYS A 129 2.61 -8.02 -0.84
C CYS A 129 3.50 -9.27 -0.91
N GLU A 130 3.29 -10.15 -1.88
CA GLU A 130 4.16 -11.33 -2.08
C GLU A 130 5.58 -10.95 -2.50
N ASN A 131 5.70 -9.87 -3.28
CA ASN A 131 6.99 -9.31 -3.70
C ASN A 131 7.68 -8.50 -2.60
N ALA A 132 7.06 -8.30 -1.43
CA ALA A 132 7.62 -7.45 -0.39
C ALA A 132 8.84 -8.11 0.28
N SER A 133 9.95 -7.37 0.37
CA SER A 133 11.18 -7.84 1.02
C SER A 133 11.83 -6.75 1.88
N CYS A 134 12.88 -7.14 2.61
CA CYS A 134 13.74 -6.23 3.39
C CYS A 134 14.98 -5.77 2.60
N ASP A 135 15.07 -6.09 1.31
CA ASP A 135 16.16 -5.63 0.45
C ASP A 135 16.10 -4.10 0.27
N PRO A 136 17.20 -3.44 -0.11
CA PRO A 136 17.15 -2.04 -0.50
C PRO A 136 16.04 -1.78 -1.53
N VAL A 137 15.17 -0.82 -1.23
CA VAL A 137 13.95 -0.56 -2.01
C VAL A 137 14.32 -0.14 -3.43
N GLN A 138 13.66 -0.75 -4.42
CA GLN A 138 13.80 -0.35 -5.80
C GLN A 138 13.14 1.02 -6.02
N GLU A 139 13.86 1.96 -6.64
CA GLU A 139 13.38 3.31 -6.91
C GLU A 139 13.14 3.56 -8.42
N GLY A 140 12.50 4.70 -8.72
CA GLY A 140 12.17 5.12 -10.09
C GLY A 140 10.77 4.70 -10.53
N SER A 141 10.63 4.36 -11.82
CA SER A 141 9.34 3.98 -12.42
C SER A 141 8.96 2.52 -12.08
N VAL A 142 8.65 2.27 -10.81
CA VAL A 142 8.25 0.96 -10.27
C VAL A 142 7.05 1.07 -9.34
N GLY A 143 6.23 0.01 -9.27
CA GLY A 143 5.02 0.00 -8.45
C GLY A 143 4.12 1.20 -8.76
N ALA A 144 3.75 1.96 -7.73
CA ALA A 144 2.95 3.19 -7.89
C ALA A 144 3.66 4.29 -8.72
N GLY A 145 4.99 4.26 -8.80
CA GLY A 145 5.80 5.22 -9.55
C GLY A 145 5.80 5.02 -11.06
N VAL A 146 5.28 3.90 -11.57
CA VAL A 146 5.23 3.63 -13.02
C VAL A 146 4.45 4.72 -13.78
N GLY A 147 3.35 5.18 -13.20
CA GLY A 147 2.45 6.18 -13.78
C GLY A 147 2.66 7.61 -13.26
N ALA A 148 3.69 7.86 -12.46
CA ALA A 148 3.91 9.15 -11.82
C ALA A 148 4.56 10.18 -12.76
N THR A 149 4.10 11.43 -12.73
CA THR A 149 4.59 12.56 -13.56
C THR A 149 4.67 13.86 -12.77
#